data_AF-A0A1C6U936-F1
#
_entry.id   AF-A0A1C6U936-F1
#
_cell.length_a   1.000
_cell.length_b   1.000
_cell.length_c   1.000
_cell.angle_alpha   90.00
_cell.angle_beta   90.00
_cell.angle_gamma   90.00
#
_symmetry.space_group_name_H-M   'P 1'
#
loop_
_entity.id
_entity.type
_entity.pdbx_description
1 polymer ?
#
loop_
_entity_poly.entity_id
_entity_poly.type
_entity_poly.pdbx_seq_one_letter_code
_entity_poly.pdbx_strand_id
1 'polypeptide(L)'
;MHDYVVLYEDEQLSQMVGTLAGVGALSGKAVGRLVADTLGVVVEPAVRVLVAAAEGNPLLLAELLDGVRAEGVTDGPGRARTPERVQGLVRATLRGTPTGSWQLLRVAAVLGRSCQLAELAAMTGRNTAQMLPDLDALLDAGLLDWAGDDLAFRHELVWWAVLDALPPAVRQALHTDRDRLRRRRAVTGAPRAADPAAEPVVPADLRRRIGLRSTSVARERRPDGSGAWESFSGVERAIARLVAEGMTNRQIATRVRLSPHTVNYHLRGMFRRLGISSRAELVRHVPVSSAA
;
A
#
# COMPACT_ATOMS: atom_id res chain seq x y z
N MET A 1 -17.72 -36.87 22.00
CA MET A 1 -18.64 -35.89 21.38
C MET A 1 -18.77 -34.73 22.34
N HIS A 2 -17.82 -33.79 22.30
CA HIS A 2 -17.86 -32.51 22.99
C HIS A 2 -17.27 -31.48 22.02
N ASP A 3 -18.11 -30.53 21.63
CA ASP A 3 -17.82 -29.39 20.78
C ASP A 3 -16.72 -28.51 21.40
N TYR A 4 -15.71 -28.18 20.60
CA TYR A 4 -14.81 -27.05 20.85
C TYR A 4 -15.05 -26.02 19.74
N VAL A 5 -16.12 -25.24 19.87
CA VAL A 5 -16.23 -23.95 19.19
C VAL A 5 -15.45 -22.95 20.04
N VAL A 6 -14.16 -22.80 19.73
CA VAL A 6 -13.36 -21.73 20.34
C VAL A 6 -13.73 -20.43 19.63
N LEU A 7 -14.66 -19.69 20.24
CA LEU A 7 -14.89 -18.29 19.96
C LEU A 7 -13.64 -17.52 20.44
N TYR A 8 -12.64 -17.41 19.59
CA TYR A 8 -11.53 -16.48 19.84
C TYR A 8 -12.08 -15.05 19.70
N GLU A 9 -12.01 -14.28 20.78
CA GLU A 9 -12.50 -12.91 20.83
C GLU A 9 -11.75 -12.02 19.81
N ASP A 10 -12.53 -11.31 18.98
CA ASP A 10 -12.14 -10.52 17.79
C ASP A 10 -11.02 -9.49 18.05
N GLU A 11 -10.85 -9.10 19.32
CA GLU A 11 -9.86 -8.12 19.78
C GLU A 11 -8.44 -8.72 19.87
N GLN A 12 -8.31 -10.00 20.25
CA GLN A 12 -7.01 -10.68 20.31
C GLN A 12 -6.46 -11.00 18.92
N LEU A 13 -7.33 -11.30 17.96
CA LEU A 13 -6.93 -11.46 16.54
C LEU A 13 -6.35 -10.16 15.98
N SER A 14 -6.96 -9.00 16.29
CA SER A 14 -6.45 -7.69 15.85
C SER A 14 -5.08 -7.37 16.46
N GLN A 15 -4.87 -7.69 17.73
CA GLN A 15 -3.60 -7.46 18.44
C GLN A 15 -2.49 -8.44 18.00
N MET A 16 -2.85 -9.68 17.68
CA MET A 16 -1.92 -10.71 17.19
C MET A 16 -1.51 -10.47 15.73
N VAL A 17 -2.43 -10.02 14.88
CA VAL A 17 -2.14 -9.56 13.50
C VAL A 17 -1.20 -8.34 13.52
N GLY A 18 -1.41 -7.41 14.46
CA GLY A 18 -0.50 -6.26 14.66
C GLY A 18 0.92 -6.65 15.09
N THR A 19 1.06 -7.72 15.87
CA THR A 19 2.37 -8.25 16.33
C THR A 19 3.07 -9.05 15.22
N LEU A 20 2.31 -9.78 14.40
CA LEU A 20 2.83 -10.53 13.24
C LEU A 20 3.23 -9.62 12.06
N ALA A 21 2.65 -8.42 11.95
CA ALA A 21 3.01 -7.43 10.93
C ALA A 21 4.47 -6.92 11.02
N GLY A 22 5.16 -7.20 12.13
CA GLY A 22 6.59 -6.91 12.31
C GLY A 22 7.54 -8.04 11.91
N VAL A 23 7.03 -9.21 11.54
CA VAL A 23 7.86 -10.35 11.10
C VAL A 23 8.16 -10.17 9.62
N GLY A 24 9.42 -9.95 9.28
CA GLY A 24 9.87 -9.85 7.90
C GLY A 24 9.52 -11.10 7.08
N ALA A 25 9.55 -10.98 5.75
CA ALA A 25 9.23 -12.08 4.84
C ALA A 25 10.08 -13.33 5.14
N LEU A 26 9.42 -14.49 5.19
CA LEU A 26 10.08 -15.78 5.35
C LEU A 26 10.98 -16.07 4.15
N SER A 27 12.18 -16.60 4.42
CA SER A 27 13.07 -17.08 3.36
C SER A 27 12.43 -18.23 2.57
N GLY A 28 12.79 -18.40 1.30
CA GLY A 28 12.27 -19.50 0.48
C GLY A 28 12.47 -20.89 1.09
N LYS A 29 13.55 -21.10 1.86
CA LYS A 29 13.78 -22.35 2.60
C LYS A 29 12.77 -22.55 3.75
N ALA A 30 12.45 -21.47 4.47
CA ALA A 30 11.44 -21.50 5.53
C ALA A 30 10.03 -21.71 4.95
N VAL A 31 9.71 -21.05 3.85
CA VAL A 31 8.45 -21.27 3.12
C VAL A 31 8.34 -22.72 2.65
N GLY A 32 9.38 -23.27 2.02
CA GLY A 32 9.39 -24.66 1.56
C GLY A 32 9.17 -25.68 2.69
N ARG A 33 9.76 -25.45 3.88
CA ARG A 33 9.50 -26.27 5.08
C ARG A 33 8.05 -26.15 5.54
N LEU A 34 7.54 -24.92 5.69
CA LEU A 34 6.16 -24.68 6.12
C LEU A 34 5.14 -25.38 5.20
N VAL A 35 5.35 -25.29 3.88
CA VAL A 35 4.51 -25.97 2.89
C VAL A 35 4.61 -27.49 3.05
N ALA A 36 5.82 -28.03 3.17
CA ALA A 36 6.05 -29.47 3.33
C ALA A 36 5.40 -30.02 4.62
N ASP A 37 5.50 -29.27 5.72
CA ASP A 37 4.94 -29.65 7.02
C ASP A 37 3.39 -29.60 7.01
N THR A 38 2.80 -28.70 6.23
CA THR A 38 1.34 -28.47 6.22
C THR A 38 0.59 -29.30 5.18
N LEU A 39 1.15 -29.39 3.95
CA LEU A 39 0.51 -30.02 2.80
C LEU A 39 1.25 -31.29 2.31
N GLY A 40 2.43 -31.58 2.85
CA GLY A 40 3.29 -32.67 2.40
C GLY A 40 4.32 -32.26 1.34
N VAL A 41 5.22 -33.18 1.00
CA VAL A 41 6.44 -32.90 0.20
C VAL A 41 6.13 -32.68 -1.30
N VAL A 42 5.05 -33.27 -1.82
CA VAL A 42 4.63 -33.11 -3.22
C VAL A 42 3.48 -32.13 -3.29
N VAL A 43 3.77 -30.94 -3.80
CA VAL A 43 2.81 -29.84 -3.91
C VAL A 43 2.43 -29.67 -5.37
N GLU A 44 1.15 -29.49 -5.66
CA GLU A 44 0.67 -29.24 -7.01
C GLU A 44 1.27 -27.93 -7.59
N PRO A 45 1.54 -27.86 -8.91
CA PRO A 45 2.04 -26.64 -9.54
C PRO A 45 1.18 -25.40 -9.26
N ALA A 46 -0.14 -25.57 -9.21
CA ALA A 46 -1.08 -24.49 -8.94
C ALA A 46 -0.93 -23.90 -7.54
N VAL A 47 -0.70 -24.73 -6.52
CA VAL A 47 -0.46 -24.28 -5.14
C VAL A 47 0.88 -23.55 -5.03
N ARG A 48 1.91 -23.99 -5.76
CA ARG A 48 3.21 -23.27 -5.78
C ARG A 48 3.07 -21.83 -6.29
N VAL A 49 2.20 -21.59 -7.26
CA VAL A 49 1.92 -20.24 -7.77
C VAL A 49 1.28 -19.37 -6.69
N LEU A 50 0.32 -19.91 -5.95
CA LEU A 50 -0.32 -19.19 -4.82
C LEU A 50 0.68 -18.90 -3.69
N VAL A 51 1.54 -19.87 -3.36
CA VAL A 51 2.58 -19.71 -2.33
C VAL A 51 3.60 -18.63 -2.73
N ALA A 52 4.02 -18.60 -4.00
CA ALA A 52 4.93 -17.57 -4.49
C ALA A 52 4.31 -16.16 -4.38
N ALA A 53 3.02 -16.03 -4.68
CA ALA A 53 2.28 -14.77 -4.60
C ALA A 53 2.07 -14.24 -3.16
N ALA A 54 2.27 -15.10 -2.15
CA ALA A 54 2.30 -14.67 -0.75
C ALA A 54 3.61 -13.94 -0.39
N GLU A 55 4.65 -14.02 -1.25
CA GLU A 55 5.92 -13.29 -1.12
C GLU A 55 6.59 -13.47 0.25
N GLY A 56 6.44 -14.65 0.85
CA GLY A 56 6.99 -14.97 2.16
C GLY A 56 6.26 -14.34 3.35
N ASN A 57 5.13 -13.66 3.14
CA ASN A 57 4.33 -13.09 4.23
C ASN A 57 3.77 -14.23 5.12
N PRO A 58 4.20 -14.34 6.40
CA PRO A 58 3.82 -15.47 7.26
C PRO A 58 2.30 -15.60 7.43
N LEU A 59 1.59 -14.48 7.58
CA LEU A 59 0.14 -14.46 7.80
C LEU A 59 -0.62 -14.90 6.55
N LEU A 60 -0.24 -14.38 5.37
CA LEU A 60 -0.85 -14.81 4.10
C LEU A 60 -0.55 -16.28 3.81
N LEU A 61 0.66 -16.74 4.12
CA LEU A 61 1.04 -18.15 3.95
C LEU A 61 0.24 -19.07 4.87
N ALA A 62 0.06 -18.71 6.14
CA ALA A 62 -0.73 -19.50 7.08
C ALA A 62 -2.18 -19.66 6.57
N GLU A 63 -2.85 -18.55 6.26
CA GLU A 63 -4.23 -18.60 5.75
C GLU A 63 -4.36 -19.32 4.40
N LEU A 64 -3.36 -19.20 3.53
CA LEU A 64 -3.32 -19.91 2.26
C LEU A 64 -3.21 -21.42 2.48
N LEU A 65 -2.29 -21.87 3.32
CA LEU A 65 -2.04 -23.30 3.52
C LEU A 65 -3.19 -23.97 4.26
N ASP A 66 -3.74 -23.31 5.29
CA ASP A 66 -4.93 -23.78 5.98
C ASP A 66 -6.16 -23.80 5.05
N GLY A 67 -6.28 -22.78 4.20
CA GLY A 67 -7.29 -22.71 3.14
C GLY A 67 -7.18 -23.88 2.16
N VAL A 68 -6.00 -24.12 1.58
CA VAL A 68 -5.78 -25.23 0.65
C VAL A 68 -6.05 -26.58 1.31
N ARG A 69 -5.67 -26.76 2.58
CA ARG A 69 -5.91 -28.00 3.33
C ARG A 69 -7.40 -28.25 3.60
N ALA A 70 -8.15 -27.20 3.93
CA ALA A 70 -9.56 -27.31 4.33
C ALA A 70 -10.52 -27.28 3.13
N GLU A 71 -10.22 -26.50 2.11
CA GLU A 71 -11.11 -26.19 0.98
C GLU A 71 -10.70 -26.94 -0.30
N GLY A 72 -9.45 -27.43 -0.36
CA GLY A 72 -8.87 -27.99 -1.58
C GLY A 72 -8.43 -26.92 -2.57
N VAL A 73 -7.92 -27.37 -3.73
CA VAL A 73 -7.52 -26.49 -4.83
C VAL A 73 -8.66 -26.41 -5.83
N THR A 74 -9.13 -25.20 -6.10
CA THR A 74 -10.16 -24.95 -7.11
C THR A 74 -9.55 -24.26 -8.32
N ASP A 75 -9.78 -24.79 -9.51
CA ASP A 75 -9.34 -24.16 -10.74
C ASP A 75 -10.05 -22.83 -11.00
N GLY A 76 -9.31 -21.91 -11.60
CA GLY A 76 -9.80 -20.60 -12.02
C GLY A 76 -9.23 -20.20 -13.37
N PRO A 77 -9.72 -19.10 -13.96
CA PRO A 77 -9.22 -18.60 -15.23
C PRO A 77 -7.72 -18.26 -15.12
N GLY A 78 -6.87 -19.04 -15.78
CA GLY A 78 -5.41 -18.82 -15.85
C GLY A 78 -4.60 -19.20 -14.60
N ARG A 79 -5.25 -19.39 -13.44
CA ARG A 79 -4.63 -19.89 -12.20
C ARG A 79 -5.67 -20.50 -11.26
N ALA A 80 -5.25 -21.33 -10.32
CA ALA A 80 -6.10 -21.75 -9.20
C ALA A 80 -6.62 -20.54 -8.42
N ARG A 81 -7.85 -20.64 -7.93
CA ARG A 81 -8.50 -19.62 -7.10
C ARG A 81 -7.84 -19.54 -5.73
N THR A 82 -7.88 -18.34 -5.16
CA THR A 82 -7.44 -18.11 -3.80
C THR A 82 -8.47 -18.69 -2.82
N PRO A 83 -8.07 -19.46 -1.78
CA PRO A 83 -9.00 -19.97 -0.78
C PRO A 83 -9.84 -18.87 -0.12
N GLU A 84 -11.07 -19.21 0.28
CA GLU A 84 -12.01 -18.34 0.98
C GLU A 84 -11.41 -17.80 2.28
N ARG A 85 -10.58 -18.57 2.98
CA ARG A 85 -9.82 -18.10 4.14
C ARG A 85 -8.98 -16.85 3.88
N VAL A 86 -8.20 -16.84 2.80
CA VAL A 86 -7.39 -15.66 2.42
C VAL A 86 -8.29 -14.48 2.04
N GLN A 87 -9.41 -14.74 1.34
CA GLN A 87 -10.39 -13.70 1.03
C GLN A 87 -11.02 -13.13 2.32
N GLY A 88 -11.30 -13.99 3.30
CA GLY A 88 -11.79 -13.66 4.63
C GLY A 88 -10.82 -12.80 5.42
N LEU A 89 -9.52 -13.14 5.39
CA LEU A 89 -8.46 -12.33 6.00
C LEU A 89 -8.46 -10.91 5.43
N VAL A 90 -8.46 -10.75 4.10
CA VAL A 90 -8.47 -9.42 3.46
C VAL A 90 -9.69 -8.61 3.87
N ARG A 91 -10.87 -9.24 3.96
CA ARG A 91 -12.09 -8.57 4.44
C ARG A 91 -12.01 -8.22 5.92
N ALA A 92 -11.41 -9.08 6.74
CA ALA A 92 -11.22 -8.85 8.17
C ALA A 92 -10.30 -7.64 8.41
N THR A 93 -9.25 -7.45 7.61
CA THR A 93 -8.36 -6.28 7.69
C THR A 93 -9.09 -4.95 7.46
N LEU A 94 -10.25 -4.98 6.78
CA LEU A 94 -11.08 -3.80 6.51
C LEU A 94 -12.23 -3.60 7.51
N ARG A 95 -12.35 -4.45 8.53
CA ARG A 95 -13.31 -4.19 9.61
C ARG A 95 -12.96 -2.88 10.31
N GLY A 96 -13.97 -2.03 10.54
CA GLY A 96 -13.78 -0.71 11.15
C GLY A 96 -13.21 0.37 10.21
N THR A 97 -13.05 0.08 8.92
CA THR A 97 -12.71 1.08 7.89
C THR A 97 -13.97 1.70 7.28
N PRO A 98 -13.87 2.85 6.59
CA PRO A 98 -15.02 3.45 5.93
C PRO A 98 -15.69 2.47 4.93
N THR A 99 -17.02 2.54 4.82
CA THR A 99 -17.83 1.61 4.01
C THR A 99 -17.44 1.58 2.52
N GLY A 100 -16.81 2.65 2.01
CA GLY A 100 -16.33 2.73 0.63
C GLY A 100 -15.03 1.98 0.35
N SER A 101 -14.28 1.55 1.37
CA SER A 101 -12.89 1.08 1.22
C SER A 101 -12.82 -0.23 0.45
N TRP A 102 -13.72 -1.16 0.74
CA TRP A 102 -13.83 -2.42 0.00
C TRP A 102 -14.23 -2.21 -1.47
N GLN A 103 -15.14 -1.28 -1.73
CA GLN A 103 -15.54 -0.96 -3.11
C GLN A 103 -14.37 -0.36 -3.89
N LEU A 104 -13.64 0.58 -3.27
CA LEU A 104 -12.47 1.21 -3.88
C LEU A 104 -11.39 0.16 -4.20
N LEU A 105 -11.13 -0.76 -3.27
CA LEU A 105 -10.17 -1.86 -3.45
C LEU A 105 -10.56 -2.81 -4.59
N ARG A 106 -11.85 -3.15 -4.72
CA ARG A 106 -12.37 -3.99 -5.81
C ARG A 106 -12.20 -3.35 -7.18
N VAL A 107 -12.45 -2.05 -7.29
CA VAL A 107 -12.25 -1.31 -8.56
C VAL A 107 -10.77 -1.22 -8.89
N ALA A 108 -9.91 -0.93 -7.91
CA ALA A 108 -8.46 -0.93 -8.08
C ALA A 108 -7.96 -2.30 -8.59
N ALA A 109 -8.44 -3.41 -8.02
CA ALA A 109 -8.05 -4.76 -8.45
C ALA A 109 -8.36 -5.04 -9.94
N VAL A 110 -9.47 -4.50 -10.45
CA VAL A 110 -9.87 -4.64 -11.86
C VAL A 110 -9.04 -3.75 -12.79
N LEU A 111 -8.60 -2.58 -12.32
CA LEU A 111 -7.70 -1.70 -13.06
C LEU A 111 -6.31 -2.33 -13.26
N GLY A 112 -5.84 -3.10 -12.28
CA GLY A 112 -4.63 -3.92 -12.36
C GLY A 112 -3.97 -4.13 -11.00
N ARG A 113 -2.81 -4.81 -10.98
CA ARG A 113 -1.95 -4.91 -9.79
C ARG A 113 -1.41 -3.55 -9.35
N SER A 114 -1.23 -2.64 -10.30
CA SER A 114 -1.02 -1.21 -10.06
C SER A 114 -1.96 -0.40 -10.97
N CYS A 115 -2.39 0.77 -10.49
CA CYS A 115 -3.25 1.66 -11.24
C CYS A 115 -3.04 3.13 -10.86
N GLN A 116 -3.34 4.02 -11.80
CA GLN A 116 -3.30 5.46 -11.53
C GLN A 116 -4.50 5.90 -10.70
N LEU A 117 -4.28 6.82 -9.76
CA LEU A 117 -5.35 7.42 -8.97
C LEU A 117 -6.43 8.07 -9.86
N ALA A 118 -6.02 8.66 -10.98
CA ALA A 118 -6.95 9.28 -11.94
C ALA A 118 -7.81 8.26 -12.70
N GLU A 119 -7.35 7.03 -12.92
CA GLU A 119 -8.19 5.95 -13.48
C GLU A 119 -9.19 5.46 -12.42
N LEU A 120 -8.75 5.32 -11.17
CA LEU A 120 -9.58 4.91 -10.05
C LEU A 120 -10.70 5.92 -9.75
N ALA A 121 -10.38 7.21 -9.75
CA ALA A 121 -11.35 8.31 -9.65
C ALA A 121 -12.43 8.22 -10.74
N ALA A 122 -12.00 8.03 -11.99
CA ALA A 122 -12.90 7.98 -13.13
C ALA A 122 -13.80 6.74 -13.12
N MET A 123 -13.27 5.57 -12.74
CA MET A 123 -14.05 4.33 -12.60
C MET A 123 -15.07 4.39 -11.46
N THR A 124 -14.73 5.06 -10.35
CA THR A 124 -15.62 5.17 -9.18
C THR A 124 -16.60 6.34 -9.26
N GLY A 125 -16.40 7.28 -10.20
CA GLY A 125 -17.17 8.52 -10.29
C GLY A 125 -16.92 9.48 -9.13
N ARG A 126 -15.81 9.31 -8.40
CA ARG A 126 -15.44 10.10 -7.22
C ARG A 126 -14.24 10.99 -7.52
N ASN A 127 -14.20 12.17 -6.94
CA ASN A 127 -13.00 12.99 -6.99
C ASN A 127 -11.97 12.53 -5.95
N THR A 128 -10.72 12.99 -6.08
CA THR A 128 -9.63 12.60 -5.17
C THR A 128 -9.94 12.87 -3.71
N ALA A 129 -10.48 14.05 -3.38
CA ALA A 129 -10.78 14.43 -2.00
C ALA A 129 -11.81 13.50 -1.35
N GLN A 130 -12.82 13.07 -2.11
CA GLN A 130 -13.82 12.11 -1.65
C GLN A 130 -13.21 10.73 -1.36
N MET A 131 -12.17 10.32 -2.09
CA MET A 131 -11.54 9.00 -1.91
C MET A 131 -10.50 8.95 -0.79
N LEU A 132 -10.02 10.09 -0.29
CA LEU A 132 -8.94 10.12 0.71
C LEU A 132 -9.23 9.21 1.92
N PRO A 133 -10.39 9.26 2.60
CA PRO A 133 -10.61 8.41 3.77
C PRO A 133 -10.49 6.91 3.49
N ASP A 134 -10.92 6.48 2.29
CA ASP A 134 -10.83 5.08 1.88
C ASP A 134 -9.40 4.71 1.50
N LEU A 135 -8.70 5.57 0.76
CA LEU A 135 -7.28 5.36 0.42
C LEU A 135 -6.45 5.27 1.70
N ASP A 136 -6.74 6.14 2.65
CA ASP A 136 -6.08 6.24 3.94
C ASP A 136 -6.21 4.92 4.71
N ALA A 137 -7.44 4.40 4.80
CA ALA A 137 -7.70 3.12 5.42
C ALA A 137 -7.02 1.95 4.70
N LEU A 138 -7.00 1.93 3.36
CA LEU A 138 -6.37 0.86 2.57
C LEU A 138 -4.83 0.86 2.68
N LEU A 139 -4.22 2.05 2.79
CA LEU A 139 -2.79 2.23 3.00
C LEU A 139 -2.40 1.89 4.45
N ASP A 140 -3.17 2.35 5.44
CA ASP A 140 -2.96 2.03 6.85
C ASP A 140 -3.12 0.53 7.13
N ALA A 141 -4.08 -0.12 6.46
CA ALA A 141 -4.27 -1.57 6.50
C ALA A 141 -3.16 -2.36 5.78
N GLY A 142 -2.25 -1.68 5.06
CA GLY A 142 -1.17 -2.32 4.31
C GLY A 142 -1.65 -3.15 3.11
N LEU A 143 -2.89 -2.97 2.65
CA LEU A 143 -3.40 -3.68 1.47
C LEU A 143 -2.89 -3.05 0.18
N LEU A 144 -2.77 -1.72 0.18
CA LEU A 144 -2.21 -0.93 -0.91
C LEU A 144 -0.95 -0.20 -0.44
N ASP A 145 -0.11 0.13 -1.40
CA ASP A 145 1.04 1.02 -1.25
C ASP A 145 1.15 1.90 -2.50
N TRP A 146 2.07 2.87 -2.51
CA TRP A 146 2.36 3.63 -3.71
C TRP A 146 3.66 3.12 -4.35
N ALA A 147 3.59 2.80 -5.64
CA ALA A 147 4.71 2.39 -6.47
C ALA A 147 4.98 3.49 -7.51
N GLY A 148 5.86 4.42 -7.16
CA GLY A 148 6.01 5.67 -7.91
C GLY A 148 4.75 6.52 -7.79
N ASP A 149 4.12 6.82 -8.93
CA ASP A 149 2.87 7.60 -9.00
C ASP A 149 1.60 6.72 -9.03
N ASP A 150 1.76 5.40 -9.10
CA ASP A 150 0.66 4.45 -9.16
C ASP A 150 0.35 3.89 -7.77
N LEU A 151 -0.93 3.64 -7.52
CA LEU A 151 -1.41 2.88 -6.38
C LEU A 151 -1.27 1.39 -6.71
N ALA A 152 -0.62 0.62 -5.85
CA ALA A 152 -0.30 -0.79 -6.08
C ALA A 152 -0.71 -1.67 -4.91
N PHE A 153 -1.10 -2.91 -5.20
CA PHE A 153 -1.31 -3.91 -4.16
C PHE A 153 0.02 -4.30 -3.53
N ARG A 154 0.07 -4.29 -2.19
CA ARG A 154 1.30 -4.67 -1.47
C ARG A 154 1.72 -6.10 -1.74
N HIS A 155 0.75 -7.01 -1.84
CA HIS A 155 0.99 -8.43 -2.06
C HIS A 155 0.14 -8.94 -3.22
N GLU A 156 0.74 -9.76 -4.09
CA GLU A 156 0.05 -10.35 -5.24
C GLU A 156 -1.15 -11.21 -4.83
N LEU A 157 -0.99 -12.01 -3.78
CA LEU A 157 -2.06 -12.88 -3.29
C LEU A 157 -3.28 -12.08 -2.79
N VAL A 158 -3.08 -10.87 -2.25
CA VAL A 158 -4.17 -9.97 -1.85
C VAL A 158 -4.93 -9.47 -3.07
N TRP A 159 -4.21 -9.05 -4.12
CA TRP A 159 -4.85 -8.65 -5.39
C TRP A 159 -5.70 -9.78 -5.97
N TRP A 160 -5.17 -11.00 -5.95
CA TRP A 160 -5.88 -12.20 -6.39
C TRP A 160 -7.11 -12.52 -5.54
N ALA A 161 -7.00 -12.45 -4.22
CA ALA A 161 -8.12 -12.66 -3.31
C ALA A 161 -9.26 -11.67 -3.56
N VAL A 162 -8.94 -10.39 -3.77
CA VAL A 162 -9.94 -9.35 -4.09
C VAL A 162 -10.60 -9.61 -5.45
N LEU A 163 -9.82 -9.99 -6.46
CA LEU A 163 -10.37 -10.37 -7.76
C LEU A 163 -11.27 -11.60 -7.65
N ASP A 164 -10.84 -12.65 -6.95
CA ASP A 164 -11.58 -13.91 -6.78
C ASP A 164 -12.89 -13.74 -6.03
N ALA A 165 -12.95 -12.79 -5.10
CA ALA A 165 -14.18 -12.42 -4.39
C ALA A 165 -15.21 -11.69 -5.28
N LEU A 166 -14.86 -11.25 -6.49
CA LEU A 166 -15.81 -10.65 -7.44
C LEU A 166 -16.62 -11.75 -8.15
N PRO A 167 -17.96 -11.67 -8.12
CA PRO A 167 -18.79 -12.51 -8.99
C PRO A 167 -18.39 -12.32 -10.46
N PRO A 168 -18.33 -13.39 -11.29
CA PRO A 168 -17.83 -13.32 -12.66
C PRO A 168 -18.51 -12.23 -13.51
N ALA A 169 -19.83 -12.08 -13.39
CA ALA A 169 -20.59 -11.05 -14.10
C ALA A 169 -20.16 -9.62 -13.71
N VAL A 170 -19.93 -9.37 -12.42
CA VAL A 170 -19.47 -8.06 -11.92
C VAL A 170 -18.06 -7.78 -12.40
N ARG A 171 -17.17 -8.78 -12.34
CA ARG A 171 -15.80 -8.65 -12.84
C ARG A 171 -15.78 -8.29 -14.33
N GLN A 172 -16.59 -8.98 -15.14
CA GLN A 172 -16.70 -8.73 -16.58
C GLN A 172 -17.25 -7.33 -16.88
N ALA A 173 -18.26 -6.88 -16.14
CA ALA A 173 -18.79 -5.53 -16.27
C ALA A 173 -17.73 -4.46 -15.97
N LEU A 174 -17.01 -4.59 -14.85
CA LEU A 174 -15.94 -3.65 -14.49
C LEU A 174 -14.78 -3.64 -15.49
N HIS A 175 -14.40 -4.80 -16.05
CA HIS A 175 -13.41 -4.83 -17.15
C HIS A 175 -13.91 -4.10 -18.39
N THR A 176 -15.19 -4.27 -18.73
CA THR A 176 -15.81 -3.56 -19.86
C THR A 176 -15.79 -2.04 -19.64
N ASP A 177 -16.10 -1.58 -18.43
CA ASP A 177 -16.08 -0.16 -18.07
C ASP A 177 -14.66 0.43 -18.09
N ARG A 178 -13.67 -0.31 -17.57
CA ARG A 178 -12.25 0.06 -17.68
C ARG A 178 -11.83 0.22 -19.14
N ASP A 179 -12.17 -0.74 -19.99
CA ASP A 179 -11.76 -0.73 -21.40
C ASP A 179 -12.46 0.41 -22.16
N ARG A 180 -13.70 0.74 -21.81
CA ARG A 180 -14.42 1.93 -22.31
C ARG A 180 -13.72 3.22 -21.87
N LEU A 181 -13.33 3.34 -20.60
CA LEU A 181 -12.60 4.50 -20.06
C LEU A 181 -11.28 4.72 -20.80
N ARG A 182 -10.47 3.66 -20.96
CA ARG A 182 -9.17 3.74 -21.64
C ARG A 182 -9.31 4.11 -23.11
N ARG A 183 -10.31 3.57 -23.81
CA ARG A 183 -10.63 3.98 -25.20
C ARG A 183 -10.99 5.45 -25.31
N ARG A 184 -11.83 5.98 -24.41
CA ARG A 184 -12.21 7.40 -24.40
C ARG A 184 -11.00 8.32 -24.20
N ARG A 185 -10.07 7.96 -23.32
CA ARG A 185 -8.82 8.73 -23.10
C ARG A 185 -7.89 8.69 -24.31
N ALA A 186 -7.76 7.53 -24.96
CA ALA A 186 -6.93 7.39 -26.15
C ALA A 186 -7.43 8.28 -27.31
N VAL A 187 -8.75 8.37 -27.51
CA VAL A 187 -9.36 9.22 -28.56
C VAL A 187 -9.24 10.72 -28.23
N THR A 188 -9.33 11.10 -26.96
CA THR A 188 -9.25 12.52 -26.55
C THR A 188 -7.83 13.06 -26.48
N GLY A 189 -6.80 12.23 -26.72
CA GLY A 189 -5.40 12.65 -26.63
C GLY A 189 -5.01 13.19 -25.24
N ALA A 190 -5.82 12.89 -24.21
CA ALA A 190 -5.60 13.40 -22.87
C ALA A 190 -4.24 12.88 -22.39
N PRO A 191 -3.26 13.76 -22.14
CA PRO A 191 -1.97 13.31 -21.63
C PRO A 191 -2.20 12.51 -20.36
N ARG A 192 -1.43 11.42 -20.21
CA ARG A 192 -1.14 10.81 -18.89
C ARG A 192 -0.91 11.99 -17.95
N ALA A 193 -1.68 12.08 -16.86
CA ALA A 193 -1.74 13.25 -15.98
C ALA A 193 -0.36 13.93 -15.93
N ALA A 194 -0.31 15.19 -16.34
CA ALA A 194 0.91 15.97 -16.44
C ALA A 194 1.77 15.75 -15.18
N ASP A 195 3.08 15.63 -15.39
CA ASP A 195 4.10 15.51 -14.36
C ASP A 195 3.72 16.33 -13.11
N PRO A 196 3.52 15.69 -11.93
CA PRO A 196 3.24 16.40 -10.69
C PRO A 196 4.43 17.27 -10.23
N ALA A 197 5.55 17.31 -10.97
CA ALA A 197 6.60 18.31 -10.85
C ALA A 197 6.22 19.71 -11.36
N ALA A 198 5.00 19.94 -11.87
CA ALA A 198 4.49 21.30 -12.00
C ALA A 198 4.21 21.87 -10.60
N GLU A 199 5.19 22.62 -10.06
CA GLU A 199 4.99 23.46 -8.87
C GLU A 199 3.64 24.20 -8.95
N PRO A 200 2.92 24.36 -7.83
CA PRO A 200 1.72 25.18 -7.84
C PRO A 200 2.11 26.58 -8.33
N VAL A 201 1.53 26.99 -9.47
CA VAL A 201 1.63 28.37 -9.96
C VAL A 201 0.94 29.24 -8.91
N VAL A 202 1.73 29.75 -7.97
CA VAL A 202 1.28 30.75 -7.01
C VAL A 202 0.88 31.98 -7.82
N PRO A 203 -0.41 32.40 -7.77
CA PRO A 203 -0.88 33.60 -8.47
C PRO A 203 0.04 34.80 -8.17
N ALA A 204 0.38 35.57 -9.21
CA ALA A 204 1.41 36.61 -9.15
C ALA A 204 1.11 37.72 -8.13
N ASP A 205 -0.15 37.88 -7.74
CA ASP A 205 -0.63 38.77 -6.70
C ASP A 205 -0.25 38.32 -5.28
N LEU A 206 -0.23 37.00 -5.02
CA LEU A 206 0.21 36.46 -3.74
C LEU A 206 1.74 36.61 -3.58
N ARG A 207 2.53 36.43 -4.65
CA ARG A 207 4.00 36.62 -4.63
C ARG A 207 4.44 38.01 -4.17
N ARG A 208 3.67 39.06 -4.51
CA ARG A 208 3.94 40.44 -4.07
C ARG A 208 3.68 40.67 -2.58
N ARG A 209 2.75 39.93 -1.97
CA ARG A 209 2.33 40.14 -0.57
C ARG A 209 3.25 39.48 0.47
N ILE A 210 4.03 38.48 0.07
CA ILE A 210 4.90 37.68 0.96
C ILE A 210 6.40 37.91 0.74
N GLY A 211 6.81 38.87 -0.09
CA GLY A 211 8.19 39.37 -0.13
C GLY A 211 9.26 38.37 -0.61
N LEU A 212 8.87 37.29 -1.31
CA LEU A 212 9.81 36.29 -1.80
C LEU A 212 10.50 36.81 -3.07
N ARG A 213 11.80 37.12 -2.95
CA ARG A 213 12.67 37.39 -4.11
C ARG A 213 13.00 36.08 -4.81
N SER A 214 12.81 36.07 -6.12
CA SER A 214 13.21 34.99 -7.03
C SER A 214 14.72 34.88 -7.11
N THR A 215 15.28 33.73 -6.77
CA THR A 215 16.61 33.33 -7.24
C THR A 215 16.45 32.19 -8.24
N SER A 216 16.63 32.55 -9.51
CA SER A 216 16.72 31.65 -10.65
C SER A 216 18.01 30.82 -10.62
N VAL A 217 17.82 29.50 -10.75
CA VAL A 217 18.65 28.48 -11.42
C VAL A 217 20.15 28.38 -11.04
N ALA A 218 20.50 27.28 -10.37
CA ALA A 218 21.82 26.67 -10.50
C ALA A 218 21.74 25.13 -10.44
N ARG A 219 21.83 24.54 -11.63
CA ARG A 219 22.37 23.23 -12.02
C ARG A 219 23.08 22.40 -10.90
N GLU A 220 22.54 21.21 -10.67
CA GLU A 220 23.24 19.92 -10.54
C GLU A 220 24.49 19.83 -9.64
N ARG A 221 24.28 19.41 -8.37
CA ARG A 221 25.25 18.63 -7.58
C ARG A 221 24.50 17.60 -6.74
N ARG A 222 24.93 16.33 -6.80
CA ARG A 222 24.54 15.28 -5.84
C ARG A 222 25.04 15.72 -4.45
N PRO A 223 24.18 15.90 -3.44
CA PRO A 223 24.64 16.09 -2.08
C PRO A 223 25.07 14.73 -1.51
N ASP A 224 26.21 14.71 -0.84
CA ASP A 224 26.45 13.74 0.21
C ASP A 224 25.35 13.86 1.30
N GLY A 225 25.12 12.78 2.05
CA GLY A 225 23.97 12.65 2.96
C GLY A 225 23.83 13.76 4.01
N SER A 226 24.89 14.53 4.28
CA SER A 226 24.91 15.71 5.15
C SER A 226 24.29 16.95 4.51
N GLY A 227 24.60 17.26 3.24
CA GLY A 227 24.05 18.42 2.54
C GLY A 227 22.56 18.27 2.20
N ALA A 228 22.08 17.03 2.05
CA ALA A 228 20.66 16.75 1.83
C ALA A 228 19.80 17.07 3.06
N TRP A 229 20.33 16.88 4.28
CA TRP A 229 19.58 17.13 5.51
C TRP A 229 19.30 18.62 5.76
N GLU A 230 20.24 19.50 5.45
CA GLU A 230 20.07 20.96 5.57
C GLU A 230 19.05 21.51 4.57
N SER A 231 18.86 20.81 3.45
CA SER A 231 17.85 21.15 2.44
C SER A 231 16.41 20.79 2.81
N PHE A 232 16.20 20.10 3.94
CA PHE A 232 14.85 19.74 4.41
C PHE A 232 14.14 20.92 5.08
N SER A 233 12.86 21.07 4.76
CA SER A 233 11.97 22.02 5.41
C SER A 233 11.89 21.74 6.92
N GLY A 234 11.51 22.76 7.70
CA GLY A 234 11.37 22.60 9.16
C GLY A 234 10.41 21.48 9.56
N VAL A 235 9.35 21.27 8.76
CA VAL A 235 8.38 20.18 8.93
C VAL A 235 8.99 18.81 8.62
N GLU A 236 9.71 18.67 7.51
CA GLU A 236 10.41 17.42 7.15
C GLU A 236 11.44 17.01 8.22
N ARG A 237 12.23 17.95 8.73
CA ARG A 237 13.18 17.69 9.83
C ARG A 237 12.48 17.29 11.13
N ALA A 238 11.34 17.90 11.45
CA ALA A 238 10.54 17.52 12.61
C ALA A 238 9.98 16.09 12.47
N ILE A 239 9.43 15.76 11.30
CA ILE A 239 8.94 14.41 10.99
C ILE A 239 10.06 13.38 11.11
N ALA A 240 11.22 13.63 10.49
CA ALA A 240 12.34 12.69 10.52
C ALA A 240 12.96 12.49 11.93
N ARG A 241 12.93 13.51 12.80
CA ARG A 241 13.31 13.36 14.21
C ARG A 241 12.34 12.47 14.98
N LEU A 242 11.04 12.70 14.82
CA LEU A 242 10.02 11.84 15.44
C LEU A 242 10.09 10.41 14.87
N VAL A 243 10.58 10.25 13.63
CA VAL A 243 10.90 8.93 13.10
C VAL A 243 12.05 8.26 13.85
N ALA A 244 13.14 8.99 14.12
CA ALA A 244 14.28 8.52 14.89
C ALA A 244 13.90 8.18 16.35
N GLU A 245 12.90 8.84 16.91
CA GLU A 245 12.29 8.52 18.21
C GLU A 245 11.38 7.27 18.18
N GLY A 246 11.19 6.64 17.02
CA GLY A 246 10.40 5.41 16.87
C GLY A 246 8.89 5.63 16.71
N MET A 247 8.41 6.86 16.53
CA MET A 247 6.97 7.15 16.46
C MET A 247 6.32 6.69 15.16
N THR A 248 5.15 6.06 15.23
CA THR A 248 4.36 5.70 14.04
C THR A 248 3.87 6.93 13.28
N ASN A 249 3.52 6.79 11.99
CA ASN A 249 3.02 7.91 11.18
C ASN A 249 1.79 8.59 11.80
N ARG A 250 0.93 7.82 12.50
CA ARG A 250 -0.26 8.33 13.19
C ARG A 250 0.11 9.16 14.44
N GLN A 251 1.11 8.71 15.19
CA GLN A 251 1.66 9.46 16.33
C GLN A 251 2.36 10.74 15.88
N ILE A 252 3.17 10.65 14.82
CA ILE A 252 3.84 11.80 14.20
C ILE A 252 2.80 12.82 13.76
N ALA A 253 1.79 12.39 13.00
CA ALA A 253 0.70 13.22 12.50
C ALA A 253 0.04 14.03 13.62
N THR A 254 -0.29 13.37 14.74
CA THR A 254 -0.84 14.01 15.94
C THR A 254 0.12 15.06 16.52
N ARG A 255 1.41 14.74 16.60
CA ARG A 255 2.46 15.60 17.18
C ARG A 255 2.73 16.85 16.35
N VAL A 256 2.76 16.71 15.01
CA VAL A 256 3.05 17.80 14.07
C VAL A 256 1.78 18.47 13.53
N ARG A 257 0.60 18.09 14.02
CA ARG A 257 -0.72 18.59 13.59
C ARG A 257 -0.92 18.49 12.07
N LEU A 258 -0.50 17.38 11.49
CA LEU A 258 -0.70 17.03 10.08
C LEU A 258 -1.56 15.76 10.00
N SER A 259 -2.07 15.45 8.81
CA SER A 259 -2.67 14.13 8.60
C SER A 259 -1.57 13.06 8.49
N PRO A 260 -1.88 11.77 8.80
CA PRO A 260 -0.98 10.65 8.55
C PRO A 260 -0.48 10.59 7.10
N HIS A 261 -1.30 11.05 6.14
CA HIS A 261 -0.98 11.09 4.71
C HIS A 261 0.04 12.16 4.37
N THR A 262 -0.08 13.34 4.96
CA THR A 262 0.94 14.39 4.80
C THR A 262 2.26 13.94 5.39
N VAL A 263 2.24 13.22 6.53
CA VAL A 263 3.45 12.62 7.11
C VAL A 263 4.06 11.57 6.18
N ASN A 264 3.27 10.64 5.64
CA ASN A 264 3.73 9.62 4.70
C ASN A 264 4.29 10.25 3.42
N TYR A 265 3.62 11.29 2.90
CA TYR A 265 4.07 12.08 1.75
C TYR A 265 5.46 12.70 2.00
N HIS A 266 5.66 13.37 3.14
CA HIS A 266 6.96 13.94 3.51
C HIS A 266 8.03 12.85 3.67
N LEU A 267 7.69 11.70 4.26
CA LEU A 267 8.61 10.57 4.39
C LEU A 267 9.09 10.04 3.04
N ARG A 268 8.19 9.83 2.08
CA ARG A 268 8.58 9.40 0.72
C ARG A 268 9.39 10.45 -0.01
N GLY A 269 9.04 11.74 0.14
CA GLY A 269 9.83 12.85 -0.39
C GLY A 269 11.27 12.83 0.13
N MET A 270 11.44 12.62 1.43
CA MET A 270 12.75 12.47 2.07
C MET A 270 13.49 11.20 1.63
N PHE A 271 12.81 10.05 1.54
CA PHE A 271 13.40 8.79 1.09
C PHE A 271 13.98 8.92 -0.32
N ARG A 272 13.20 9.47 -1.25
CA ARG A 272 13.64 9.73 -2.62
C ARG A 272 14.82 10.68 -2.67
N ARG A 273 14.80 11.77 -1.89
CA ARG A 273 15.87 12.78 -1.87
C ARG A 273 17.18 12.22 -1.28
N LEU A 274 17.08 11.30 -0.31
CA LEU A 274 18.23 10.65 0.32
C LEU A 274 18.68 9.38 -0.42
N GLY A 275 17.91 8.90 -1.41
CA GLY A 275 18.18 7.64 -2.10
C GLY A 275 18.01 6.40 -1.21
N ILE A 276 17.20 6.50 -0.15
CA ILE A 276 16.94 5.44 0.81
C ILE A 276 15.55 4.84 0.58
N SER A 277 15.36 3.60 1.02
CA SER A 277 14.14 2.83 0.77
C SER A 277 13.33 2.54 2.03
N SER A 278 13.94 2.74 3.20
CA SER A 278 13.32 2.35 4.46
C SER A 278 13.36 3.43 5.52
N ARG A 279 12.35 3.38 6.39
CA ARG A 279 12.27 4.17 7.62
C ARG A 279 13.47 3.91 8.54
N ALA A 280 13.97 2.68 8.59
CA ALA A 280 15.14 2.31 9.39
C ALA A 280 16.42 2.94 8.85
N GLU A 281 16.55 3.07 7.52
CA GLU A 281 17.64 3.81 6.89
C GLU A 281 17.56 5.30 7.22
N LEU A 282 16.36 5.90 7.22
CA LEU A 282 16.18 7.32 7.55
C LEU A 282 16.73 7.69 8.93
N VAL A 283 16.62 6.80 9.92
CA VAL A 283 17.18 7.00 11.27
C VAL A 283 18.68 7.24 11.24
N ARG A 284 19.41 6.58 10.32
CA ARG A 284 20.88 6.72 10.19
C ARG A 284 21.30 8.05 9.58
N HIS A 285 20.38 8.75 8.92
CA HIS A 285 20.62 10.04 8.27
C HIS A 285 20.15 11.23 9.12
N VAL A 286 19.46 10.99 10.23
CA VAL A 286 19.07 12.05 11.17
C VAL A 286 20.29 12.39 12.02
N PRO A 287 20.79 13.64 12.01
CA PRO A 287 21.91 14.02 12.86
C PRO A 287 21.49 13.89 14.32
N VAL A 288 22.30 13.16 15.10
CA VAL A 288 22.12 13.01 16.54
C VAL A 288 22.26 14.40 17.15
N SER A 289 21.19 14.91 17.75
CA SER A 289 21.25 16.18 18.47
C SER A 289 22.12 15.97 19.70
N SER A 290 23.39 16.39 19.64
CA SER A 290 24.20 16.64 20.84
C SER A 290 23.56 17.81 21.57
N ALA A 291 22.65 17.52 22.50
CA ALA A 291 22.23 18.49 23.51
C ALA A 291 23.15 18.34 24.72
N ALA A 292 23.92 19.41 24.96
CA ALA A 292 24.55 19.73 26.23
C ALA A 292 23.51 20.07 27.30
#